data_AF-A0A4Q3HXJ8-F1
#
_entry.id   AF-A0A4Q3HXJ8-F1
#
_cell.length_a   1.000
_cell.length_b   1.000
_cell.length_c   1.000
_cell.angle_alpha   90.00
_cell.angle_beta   90.00
_cell.angle_gamma   90.00
#
_symmetry.space_group_name_H-M   'P 1'
#
loop_
_entity.id
_entity.type
_entity.pdbx_description
1 polymer ?
#
loop_
_entity_poly.entity_id
_entity_poly.type
_entity_poly.pdbx_seq_one_letter_code
_entity_poly.pdbx_strand_id
1 'polypeptide(L)'
;MDTDDFQPFEIIDGDYDGGMVLLADHAMNRLPARYGDLGLPEDAFRRHIAFDIGIEGLTRRLADILNVPAVLGCFSRLLIDPNRGEDDPTLIMKISDGAIVSGNHPITQEEWDFRLTTYHRPYHRAVEQTISRASASGRAPLVLSLHSFTPFWRETPRPWHAGVLWDTDDRVVVPLIEQLRLPGDIVVGDNEPYDGA
;
A
#
# COMPACT_ATOMS: atom_id res chain seq x y z
N MET A 1 -24.33 4.34 17.14
CA MET A 1 -24.62 3.50 15.96
C MET A 1 -24.42 4.38 14.76
N ASP A 2 -23.24 4.26 14.16
CA ASP A 2 -23.01 4.54 12.75
C ASP A 2 -21.69 3.83 12.42
N THR A 3 -21.71 2.50 12.49
CA THR A 3 -20.73 1.71 11.78
C THR A 3 -21.18 1.75 10.35
N ASP A 4 -20.75 2.79 9.65
CA ASP A 4 -20.60 2.72 8.20
C ASP A 4 -20.01 1.34 7.89
N ASP A 5 -20.67 0.53 7.06
CA ASP A 5 -20.28 -0.86 6.71
C ASP A 5 -19.05 -0.83 5.79
N PHE A 6 -18.06 -0.06 6.22
CA PHE A 6 -16.84 0.22 5.49
C PHE A 6 -15.82 -0.85 5.87
N GLN A 7 -15.56 -1.73 4.92
CA GLN A 7 -14.53 -2.75 5.03
C GLN A 7 -13.14 -2.10 4.83
N PRO A 8 -12.25 -2.12 5.84
CA PRO A 8 -10.94 -1.46 5.74
C PRO A 8 -9.91 -2.24 4.92
N PHE A 9 -10.11 -3.54 4.73
CA PHE A 9 -9.20 -4.40 3.98
C PHE A 9 -9.95 -5.54 3.29
N GLU A 10 -9.37 -6.07 2.22
CA GLU A 10 -9.82 -7.29 1.57
C GLU A 10 -8.69 -8.33 1.61
N ILE A 11 -9.05 -9.59 1.85
CA ILE A 11 -8.12 -10.72 1.74
C ILE A 11 -8.53 -11.50 0.50
N ILE A 12 -7.56 -11.75 -0.37
CA ILE A 12 -7.67 -12.71 -1.47
C ILE A 12 -7.03 -14.00 -0.97
N ASP A 13 -7.82 -15.07 -0.92
CA ASP A 13 -7.30 -16.39 -0.58
C ASP A 13 -6.44 -16.95 -1.72
N GLY A 14 -5.51 -17.83 -1.38
CA GLY A 14 -4.65 -18.55 -2.31
C GLY A 14 -4.00 -19.74 -1.60
N ASP A 15 -2.95 -20.31 -2.21
CA ASP A 15 -2.13 -21.32 -1.57
C ASP A 15 -1.20 -20.66 -0.54
N TYR A 16 -1.57 -20.76 0.73
CA TYR A 16 -0.77 -20.28 1.85
C TYR A 16 0.56 -21.05 1.99
N ASP A 17 0.66 -22.28 1.48
CA ASP A 17 1.90 -23.05 1.51
C ASP A 17 2.86 -22.67 0.35
N GLY A 18 2.42 -21.80 -0.57
CA GLY A 18 3.22 -21.28 -1.69
C GLY A 18 4.42 -20.42 -1.28
N GLY A 19 4.54 -20.08 0.02
CA GLY A 19 5.70 -19.37 0.58
C GLY A 19 5.80 -17.91 0.16
N MET A 20 4.68 -17.28 -0.22
CA MET A 20 4.63 -15.88 -0.60
C MET A 20 3.29 -15.24 -0.22
N VAL A 21 3.32 -13.96 0.13
CA VAL A 21 2.15 -13.11 0.42
C VAL A 21 2.31 -11.79 -0.33
N LEU A 22 1.26 -11.34 -1.01
CA LEU A 22 1.23 -10.03 -1.65
C LEU A 22 0.53 -9.00 -0.76
N LEU A 23 1.09 -7.80 -0.65
CA LEU A 23 0.46 -6.68 0.03
C LEU A 23 0.21 -5.54 -0.95
N ALA A 24 -0.86 -4.79 -0.73
CA ALA A 24 -1.18 -3.60 -1.50
C ALA A 24 -1.80 -2.56 -0.58
N ASP A 25 -0.93 -1.88 0.18
CA ASP A 25 -1.32 -0.93 1.22
C ASP A 25 -2.18 0.21 0.66
N HIS A 26 -1.86 0.68 -0.55
CA HIS A 26 -2.52 1.81 -1.22
C HIS A 26 -3.38 1.38 -2.40
N ALA A 27 -4.04 0.23 -2.33
CA ALA A 27 -4.79 -0.32 -3.45
C ALA A 27 -5.99 0.55 -3.88
N MET A 28 -6.70 1.15 -2.93
CA MET A 28 -7.95 1.88 -3.17
C MET A 28 -7.91 3.31 -2.63
N ASN A 29 -8.78 4.16 -3.15
CA ASN A 29 -8.94 5.57 -2.79
C ASN A 29 -10.25 5.87 -2.04
N ARG A 30 -10.92 4.86 -1.51
CA ARG A 30 -12.26 5.01 -0.91
C ARG A 30 -12.18 5.73 0.43
N LEU A 31 -13.26 6.42 0.79
CA LEU A 31 -13.46 7.01 2.11
C LEU A 31 -14.77 6.51 2.71
N PRO A 32 -14.82 6.27 4.03
CA PRO A 32 -16.07 6.16 4.75
C PRO A 32 -16.90 7.45 4.62
N ALA A 33 -18.22 7.34 4.53
CA ALA A 33 -19.16 8.43 4.32
C ALA A 33 -19.00 9.55 5.36
N ARG A 34 -18.65 9.23 6.61
CA ARG A 34 -18.41 10.22 7.68
C ARG A 34 -17.29 11.22 7.38
N TYR A 35 -16.38 10.88 6.45
CA TYR A 35 -15.26 11.74 6.07
C TYR A 35 -15.54 12.64 4.87
N GLY A 36 -16.66 12.40 4.17
CA GLY A 36 -17.00 13.12 2.95
C GLY A 36 -15.84 13.07 1.95
N ASP A 37 -15.34 14.25 1.59
CA ASP A 37 -14.25 14.46 0.64
C ASP A 37 -12.93 14.92 1.32
N LEU A 38 -12.84 14.88 2.66
CA LEU A 38 -11.73 15.44 3.45
C LEU A 38 -11.39 16.91 3.10
N GLY A 39 -12.34 17.65 2.53
CA GLY A 39 -12.16 19.03 2.06
C GLY A 39 -11.30 19.13 0.79
N LEU A 40 -11.18 18.06 0.02
CA LEU A 40 -10.49 18.02 -1.25
C LEU A 40 -11.49 17.96 -2.42
N PRO A 41 -11.13 18.49 -3.61
CA PRO A 41 -11.94 18.30 -4.79
C PRO A 41 -11.88 16.84 -5.28
N GLU A 42 -12.90 16.40 -6.01
CA GLU A 42 -13.04 15.01 -6.46
C GLU A 42 -11.81 14.51 -7.27
N ASP A 43 -11.16 15.38 -8.04
CA ASP A 43 -9.98 15.03 -8.84
C ASP A 43 -8.76 14.65 -7.99
N ALA A 44 -8.67 15.14 -6.74
CA ALA A 44 -7.62 14.76 -5.80
C ALA A 44 -7.64 13.26 -5.51
N PHE A 45 -8.83 12.65 -5.45
CA PHE A 45 -9.00 11.22 -5.20
C PHE A 45 -8.66 10.35 -6.41
N ARG A 46 -8.55 10.93 -7.62
CA ARG A 46 -8.12 10.23 -8.83
C ARG A 46 -6.61 10.31 -9.06
N ARG A 47 -5.88 11.01 -8.19
CA ARG A 47 -4.43 11.21 -8.26
C ARG A 47 -3.69 10.26 -7.31
N HIS A 48 -2.40 10.11 -7.57
CA HIS A 48 -1.46 9.31 -6.78
C HIS A 48 -1.39 9.69 -5.29
N ILE A 49 -1.85 10.89 -4.91
CA ILE A 49 -1.87 11.30 -3.50
C ILE A 49 -2.88 10.51 -2.67
N ALA A 50 -3.92 9.93 -3.29
CA ALA A 50 -4.97 9.19 -2.60
C ALA A 50 -4.71 7.68 -2.55
N PHE A 51 -4.00 7.14 -3.53
CA PHE A 51 -3.78 5.70 -3.71
C PHE A 51 -2.72 5.46 -4.80
N ASP A 52 -2.30 4.21 -4.93
CA ASP A 52 -1.36 3.79 -5.96
C ASP A 52 -2.13 3.30 -7.20
N ILE A 53 -2.11 4.11 -8.25
CA ILE A 53 -2.91 3.91 -9.46
C ILE A 53 -2.53 2.58 -10.13
N GLY A 54 -3.51 1.69 -10.26
CA GLY A 54 -3.37 0.40 -10.94
C GLY A 54 -2.94 -0.77 -10.05
N ILE A 55 -2.58 -0.52 -8.79
CA ILE A 55 -2.09 -1.56 -7.89
C ILE A 55 -3.16 -2.57 -7.49
N GLU A 56 -4.41 -2.15 -7.28
CA GLU A 56 -5.49 -3.12 -7.02
C GLU A 56 -5.56 -4.20 -8.12
N GLY A 57 -5.60 -3.77 -9.38
CA GLY A 57 -5.71 -4.68 -10.52
C GLY A 57 -4.48 -5.57 -10.69
N LEU A 58 -3.28 -5.00 -10.50
CA LEU A 58 -2.02 -5.73 -10.55
C LEU A 58 -1.97 -6.82 -9.47
N THR A 59 -2.27 -6.47 -8.22
CA THR A 59 -2.22 -7.40 -7.08
C THR A 59 -3.21 -8.54 -7.25
N ARG A 60 -4.45 -8.26 -7.65
CA ARG A 60 -5.45 -9.29 -7.93
C ARG A 60 -4.99 -10.26 -9.01
N ARG A 61 -4.41 -9.73 -10.10
CA ARG A 61 -3.93 -10.55 -11.21
C ARG A 61 -2.71 -11.39 -10.84
N LEU A 62 -1.79 -10.85 -10.05
CA LEU A 62 -0.63 -11.59 -9.56
C LEU A 62 -1.04 -12.68 -8.57
N ALA A 63 -1.95 -12.38 -7.65
CA ALA A 63 -2.49 -13.36 -6.71
C ALA A 63 -3.12 -14.55 -7.43
N ASP A 64 -3.90 -14.30 -8.49
CA ASP A 64 -4.50 -15.34 -9.34
C ASP A 64 -3.46 -16.17 -10.11
N ILE A 65 -2.52 -15.51 -10.81
CA ILE A 65 -1.48 -16.20 -11.61
C ILE A 65 -0.57 -17.06 -10.72
N LEU A 66 -0.18 -16.54 -9.57
CA LEU A 66 0.76 -17.17 -8.65
C LEU A 66 0.06 -18.11 -7.68
N ASN A 67 -1.28 -18.04 -7.60
CA ASN A 67 -2.11 -18.73 -6.63
C ASN A 67 -1.64 -18.50 -5.19
N VAL A 68 -1.43 -17.25 -4.79
CA VAL A 68 -0.94 -16.87 -3.46
C VAL A 68 -1.87 -15.91 -2.76
N PRO A 69 -1.90 -15.89 -1.41
CA PRO A 69 -2.74 -14.96 -0.68
C PRO A 69 -2.29 -13.50 -0.87
N ALA A 70 -3.25 -12.58 -0.83
CA ALA A 70 -2.99 -11.14 -0.86
C ALA A 70 -3.85 -10.36 0.13
N VAL A 71 -3.33 -9.23 0.62
CA VAL A 71 -4.08 -8.27 1.46
C VAL A 71 -4.08 -6.90 0.81
N LEU A 72 -5.27 -6.32 0.60
CA LEU A 72 -5.46 -5.02 -0.04
C LEU A 72 -6.06 -4.01 0.94
N GLY A 73 -5.46 -2.83 1.03
CA GLY A 73 -6.04 -1.68 1.72
C GLY A 73 -7.24 -1.13 0.96
N CYS A 74 -8.40 -1.04 1.62
CA CYS A 74 -9.65 -0.63 0.99
C CYS A 74 -9.99 0.86 1.17
N PHE A 75 -9.09 1.64 1.78
CA PHE A 75 -9.27 3.08 2.01
C PHE A 75 -8.11 3.87 1.43
N SER A 76 -8.40 5.13 1.09
CA SER A 76 -7.41 6.12 0.67
C SER A 76 -6.36 6.33 1.76
N ARG A 77 -5.08 6.40 1.37
CA ARG A 77 -3.99 6.78 2.27
C ARG A 77 -4.14 8.18 2.87
N LEU A 78 -4.98 9.03 2.28
CA LEU A 78 -5.33 10.35 2.82
C LEU A 78 -6.20 10.26 4.08
N LEU A 79 -6.91 9.16 4.29
CA LEU A 79 -7.64 8.91 5.54
C LEU A 79 -6.65 8.66 6.69
N ILE A 80 -5.79 7.67 6.49
CA ILE A 80 -4.69 7.27 7.36
C ILE A 80 -3.80 6.39 6.49
N ASP A 81 -2.48 6.55 6.53
CA ASP A 81 -1.58 5.80 5.65
C ASP A 81 -1.23 4.44 6.28
N PRO A 82 -1.65 3.30 5.69
CA PRO A 82 -1.36 1.97 6.23
C PRO A 82 0.12 1.55 6.08
N ASN A 83 0.92 2.27 5.29
CA ASN A 83 2.36 2.03 5.15
C ASN A 83 3.18 3.03 6.00
N ARG A 84 2.64 3.42 7.17
CA ARG A 84 3.29 4.30 8.15
C ARG A 84 3.09 3.75 9.56
N GLY A 85 4.13 3.90 10.38
CA GLY A 85 4.06 3.59 11.81
C GLY A 85 3.05 4.47 12.54
N GLU A 86 2.52 3.99 13.67
CA GLU A 86 1.51 4.73 14.45
C GLU A 86 2.04 6.07 15.02
N ASP A 87 3.36 6.21 15.13
CA ASP A 87 4.09 7.38 15.59
C ASP A 87 4.62 8.28 14.46
N ASP A 88 4.40 7.89 13.19
CA ASP A 88 4.87 8.65 12.05
C ASP A 88 4.07 9.96 11.89
N PRO A 89 4.73 11.13 11.77
CA PRO A 89 4.04 12.42 11.65
C PRO A 89 3.23 12.57 10.35
N THR A 90 3.47 11.69 9.37
CA THR A 90 2.78 11.62 8.08
C THR A 90 1.67 10.58 8.04
N LEU A 91 1.43 9.84 9.13
CA LEU A 91 0.37 8.82 9.25
C LEU A 91 -1.01 9.39 8.85
N ILE A 92 -1.32 10.61 9.26
CA ILE A 92 -2.49 11.36 8.78
C ILE A 92 -2.00 12.63 8.09
N MET A 93 -1.89 12.55 6.77
CA MET A 93 -1.29 13.59 5.94
C MET A 93 -2.14 14.87 5.91
N LYS A 94 -1.53 16.02 6.20
CA LYS A 94 -2.21 17.33 6.20
C LYS A 94 -2.05 18.07 4.86
N ILE A 95 -0.94 17.82 4.17
CA ILE A 95 -0.59 18.43 2.89
C ILE A 95 0.06 17.37 2.01
N SER A 96 -0.47 17.15 0.81
CA SER A 96 0.06 16.16 -0.14
C SER A 96 0.12 16.77 -1.54
N ASP A 97 1.33 16.81 -2.13
CA ASP A 97 1.57 17.36 -3.48
C ASP A 97 0.88 18.73 -3.74
N GLY A 98 1.02 19.64 -2.77
CA GLY A 98 0.43 20.98 -2.80
C GLY A 98 -1.06 21.07 -2.42
N ALA A 99 -1.77 19.95 -2.29
CA ALA A 99 -3.15 19.91 -1.83
C ALA A 99 -3.22 19.95 -0.30
N ILE A 100 -4.04 20.84 0.25
CA ILE A 100 -4.32 20.92 1.69
C ILE A 100 -5.50 20.01 2.00
N VAL A 101 -5.30 19.03 2.88
CA VAL A 101 -6.35 18.10 3.32
C VAL A 101 -7.00 18.67 4.57
N SER A 102 -7.94 19.61 4.42
CA SER A 102 -8.51 20.32 5.57
C SER A 102 -9.31 19.40 6.51
N GLY A 103 -9.84 18.27 6.02
CA GLY A 103 -10.45 17.24 6.85
C GLY A 103 -9.48 16.53 7.81
N ASN A 104 -8.18 16.75 7.65
CA ASN A 104 -7.12 16.25 8.52
C ASN A 104 -6.55 17.33 9.45
N HIS A 105 -7.07 18.56 9.43
CA HIS A 105 -6.58 19.64 10.28
C HIS A 105 -7.65 20.68 10.69
N PRO A 106 -7.81 20.98 11.99
CA PRO A 106 -7.11 20.36 13.13
C PRO A 106 -7.61 18.94 13.37
N ILE A 107 -6.72 18.04 13.79
CA ILE A 107 -7.07 16.67 14.20
C ILE A 107 -6.99 16.55 15.71
N THR A 108 -8.02 15.96 16.32
CA THR A 108 -8.05 15.66 17.75
C THR A 108 -7.40 14.30 18.01
N GLN A 109 -6.94 14.05 19.24
CA GLN A 109 -6.45 12.73 19.63
C GLN A 109 -7.54 11.67 19.50
N GLU A 110 -8.79 12.00 19.82
CA GLU A 110 -9.93 11.09 19.67
C GLU A 110 -10.13 10.63 18.22
N GLU A 111 -10.04 11.55 17.26
CA GLU A 111 -10.18 11.22 15.84
C GLU A 111 -8.96 10.42 15.32
N TRP A 112 -7.76 10.74 15.80
CA TRP A 112 -6.54 9.97 15.52
C TRP A 112 -6.69 8.52 15.98
N ASP A 113 -7.06 8.32 17.24
CA ASP A 113 -7.25 6.99 17.84
C ASP A 113 -8.41 6.24 17.17
N PHE A 114 -9.47 6.96 16.77
CA PHE A 114 -10.58 6.37 16.02
C PHE A 114 -10.11 5.81 14.68
N ARG A 115 -9.33 6.57 13.88
CA ARG A 115 -8.83 6.08 12.59
C ARG A 115 -7.84 4.92 12.76
N LEU A 116 -6.99 4.98 13.78
CA LEU A 116 -6.10 3.87 14.13
C LEU A 116 -6.87 2.59 14.44
N THR A 117 -7.85 2.67 15.33
CA THR A 117 -8.61 1.50 15.79
C THR A 117 -9.57 0.94 14.76
N THR A 118 -10.07 1.77 13.84
CA THR A 118 -11.12 1.40 12.88
C THR A 118 -10.55 0.99 11.52
N TYR A 119 -9.41 1.54 11.09
CA TYR A 119 -8.88 1.32 9.73
C TYR A 119 -7.46 0.75 9.73
N HIS A 120 -6.50 1.45 10.34
CA HIS A 120 -5.08 1.09 10.30
C HIS A 120 -4.79 -0.24 11.01
N ARG A 121 -5.10 -0.36 12.30
CA ARG A 121 -4.84 -1.59 13.06
C ARG A 121 -5.60 -2.80 12.51
N PRO A 122 -6.88 -2.70 12.08
CA PRO A 122 -7.55 -3.82 11.41
C PRO A 122 -6.83 -4.29 10.13
N TYR A 123 -6.35 -3.39 9.29
CA TYR A 123 -5.52 -3.76 8.13
C TYR A 123 -4.24 -4.49 8.55
N HIS A 124 -3.47 -3.94 9.49
CA HIS A 124 -2.25 -4.59 9.96
C HIS A 124 -2.49 -5.97 10.60
N ARG A 125 -3.60 -6.14 11.34
CA ARG A 125 -3.99 -7.46 11.87
C ARG A 125 -4.30 -8.45 10.75
N ALA A 126 -4.93 -8.01 9.66
CA ALA A 126 -5.19 -8.87 8.50
C ALA A 126 -3.88 -9.30 7.81
N VAL A 127 -2.94 -8.36 7.68
CA VAL A 127 -1.58 -8.63 7.17
C VAL A 127 -0.86 -9.65 8.06
N GLU A 128 -0.80 -9.40 9.36
CA GLU A 128 -0.17 -10.28 10.36
C GLU A 128 -0.77 -11.70 10.32
N GLN A 129 -2.10 -11.81 10.29
CA GLN A 129 -2.79 -13.09 10.20
C GLN A 129 -2.49 -13.83 8.90
N THR A 130 -2.43 -13.11 7.78
CA THR A 130 -2.16 -13.71 6.45
C THR A 130 -0.72 -14.23 6.38
N ILE A 131 0.25 -13.43 6.84
CA ILE A 131 1.67 -13.84 6.93
C ILE A 131 1.83 -15.03 7.89
N SER A 132 1.15 -15.00 9.04
CA SER A 132 1.21 -16.09 10.03
C SER A 132 0.69 -17.39 9.45
N ARG A 133 -0.40 -17.36 8.68
CA ARG A 133 -0.93 -18.54 7.96
C ARG A 133 0.05 -19.06 6.92
N ALA A 134 0.65 -18.16 6.13
CA ALA A 134 1.64 -18.54 5.12
C ALA A 134 2.98 -19.06 5.72
N SER A 135 3.21 -18.82 7.01
CA SER A 135 4.39 -19.31 7.74
C SER A 135 4.19 -20.69 8.38
N ALA A 136 2.99 -21.28 8.29
CA ALA A 136 2.64 -22.52 8.99
C ALA A 136 3.53 -23.73 8.60
N SER A 137 4.12 -23.70 7.40
CA SER A 137 5.06 -24.72 6.91
C SER A 137 6.47 -24.63 7.52
N GLY A 138 6.73 -23.65 8.39
CA GLY A 138 7.99 -23.50 9.14
C GLY A 138 9.06 -22.68 8.41
N ARG A 139 8.72 -22.03 7.30
CA ARG A 139 9.59 -21.07 6.58
C ARG A 139 8.92 -19.70 6.56
N ALA A 140 9.72 -18.66 6.70
CA ALA A 140 9.23 -17.30 6.50
C ALA A 140 8.82 -17.12 5.03
N PRO A 141 7.57 -16.68 4.75
CA PRO A 141 7.14 -16.41 3.38
C PRO A 141 7.85 -15.17 2.85
N LEU A 142 8.01 -15.09 1.52
CA LEU A 142 8.33 -13.85 0.84
C LEU A 142 7.12 -12.90 0.95
N VAL A 143 7.31 -11.75 1.56
CA VAL A 143 6.29 -10.70 1.57
C VAL A 143 6.64 -9.68 0.51
N LEU A 144 5.78 -9.50 -0.48
CA LEU A 144 5.96 -8.54 -1.56
C LEU A 144 4.89 -7.46 -1.47
N SER A 145 5.26 -6.26 -1.02
CA SER A 145 4.36 -5.09 -1.10
C SER A 145 4.44 -4.44 -2.48
N LEU A 146 3.28 -4.26 -3.09
CA LEU A 146 3.12 -3.74 -4.45
C LEU A 146 2.69 -2.28 -4.39
N HIS A 147 3.50 -1.43 -5.02
CA HIS A 147 3.30 0.01 -5.09
C HIS A 147 3.48 0.52 -6.51
N SER A 148 2.90 1.69 -6.78
CA SER A 148 3.13 2.42 -8.03
C SER A 148 3.60 3.84 -7.72
N PHE A 149 4.28 4.46 -8.67
CA PHE A 149 4.77 5.81 -8.51
C PHE A 149 4.53 6.62 -9.79
N THR A 150 4.40 7.93 -9.63
CA THR A 150 4.26 8.83 -10.79
C THR A 150 5.54 8.88 -11.60
N PRO A 151 5.46 8.96 -12.95
CA PRO A 151 6.63 9.01 -13.82
C PRO A 151 7.49 10.27 -13.63
N PHE A 152 6.98 11.28 -12.95
CA PHE A 152 7.70 12.50 -12.59
C PHE A 152 7.61 12.73 -11.09
N TRP A 153 8.71 13.22 -10.53
CA TRP A 153 8.73 13.89 -9.24
C TRP A 153 8.91 15.38 -9.48
N ARG A 154 7.82 16.15 -9.30
CA ARG A 154 7.76 17.55 -9.73
C ARG A 154 8.13 17.65 -11.22
N GLU A 155 9.24 18.30 -11.54
CA GLU A 155 9.72 18.48 -12.92
C GLU A 155 10.77 17.44 -13.32
N THR A 156 11.20 16.56 -12.39
CA THR A 156 12.25 15.58 -12.64
C THR A 156 11.65 14.26 -13.11
N PRO A 157 11.96 13.78 -14.33
CA PRO A 157 11.52 12.47 -14.79
C PRO A 157 12.18 11.34 -13.98
N ARG A 158 11.42 10.29 -13.71
CA ARG A 158 11.92 9.03 -13.15
C ARG A 158 12.14 8.04 -14.30
N PRO A 159 13.39 7.66 -14.60
CA PRO A 159 13.68 6.81 -15.76
C PRO A 159 13.26 5.35 -15.55
N TRP A 160 13.03 4.93 -14.31
CA TRP A 160 12.68 3.55 -13.98
C TRP A 160 11.22 3.26 -14.29
N HIS A 161 10.98 2.13 -14.94
CA HIS A 161 9.63 1.59 -15.20
C HIS A 161 9.18 0.66 -14.06
N ALA A 162 10.13 0.06 -13.33
CA ALA A 162 9.90 -0.72 -12.13
C ALA A 162 11.03 -0.45 -11.12
N GLY A 163 10.72 -0.51 -9.83
CA GLY A 163 11.69 -0.43 -8.74
C GLY A 163 11.51 -1.63 -7.81
N VAL A 164 12.62 -2.20 -7.34
CA VAL A 164 12.61 -3.20 -6.27
C VAL A 164 13.21 -2.54 -5.04
N LEU A 165 12.38 -2.36 -4.02
CA LEU A 165 12.77 -1.72 -2.77
C LEU A 165 12.97 -2.77 -1.68
N TRP A 166 14.06 -2.65 -0.92
CA TRP A 166 14.46 -3.64 0.09
C TRP A 166 15.49 -3.05 1.07
N ASP A 167 15.55 -3.64 2.27
CA ASP A 167 16.44 -3.20 3.36
C ASP A 167 17.64 -4.14 3.53
N THR A 168 17.44 -5.25 4.26
CA THR A 168 18.53 -6.08 4.78
C THR A 168 18.61 -7.49 4.18
N ASP A 169 17.56 -7.96 3.49
CA ASP A 169 17.48 -9.31 2.95
C ASP A 169 17.47 -9.31 1.41
N ASP A 170 18.62 -9.57 0.81
CA ASP A 170 18.87 -9.52 -0.63
C ASP A 170 18.53 -10.82 -1.38
N ARG A 171 18.17 -11.89 -0.66
CA ARG A 171 18.10 -13.26 -1.20
C ARG A 171 17.16 -13.39 -2.40
N VAL A 172 16.07 -12.64 -2.41
CA VAL A 172 15.08 -12.61 -3.51
C VAL A 172 15.28 -11.42 -4.44
N VAL A 173 15.88 -10.35 -3.94
CA VAL A 173 16.01 -9.06 -4.63
C VAL A 173 16.86 -9.20 -5.89
N VAL A 174 18.07 -9.73 -5.75
CA VAL A 174 19.01 -9.88 -6.87
C VAL A 174 18.40 -10.71 -8.01
N PRO A 175 17.91 -11.94 -7.78
CA PRO A 175 17.31 -12.72 -8.87
C PRO A 175 16.05 -12.07 -9.43
N LEU A 176 15.23 -11.39 -8.62
CA LEU A 176 14.05 -10.68 -9.12
C LEU A 176 14.43 -9.54 -10.08
N ILE A 177 15.40 -8.71 -9.70
CA ILE A 177 15.88 -7.60 -10.54
C ILE A 177 16.48 -8.15 -11.84
N GLU A 178 17.28 -9.20 -11.78
CA GLU A 178 17.85 -9.85 -12.97
C GLU A 178 16.76 -10.36 -13.91
N GLN A 179 15.74 -11.04 -13.39
CA GLN A 179 14.62 -11.54 -14.19
C GLN A 179 13.79 -10.41 -14.80
N LEU A 180 13.56 -9.32 -14.07
CA LEU A 180 12.86 -8.14 -14.60
C LEU A 180 13.66 -7.43 -15.70
N ARG A 181 14.99 -7.43 -15.63
CA ARG A 181 15.87 -6.83 -16.65
C ARG A 181 16.03 -7.71 -17.89
N LEU A 182 15.84 -9.02 -17.77
CA LEU A 182 16.14 -10.00 -18.82
C LEU A 182 15.45 -9.72 -20.17
N PRO A 183 14.15 -9.31 -20.23
CA PRO A 183 13.51 -9.01 -21.51
C PRO A 183 14.08 -7.77 -22.22
N GLY A 184 14.76 -6.88 -21.49
CA GLY A 184 15.41 -5.69 -22.04
C GLY A 184 14.47 -4.56 -22.46
N ASP A 185 13.19 -4.63 -22.11
CA ASP A 185 12.15 -3.66 -22.47
C ASP A 185 11.80 -2.67 -21.33
N ILE A 186 12.28 -2.94 -20.10
CA ILE A 186 12.06 -2.08 -18.94
C ILE A 186 13.36 -1.67 -18.24
N VAL A 187 13.37 -0.45 -17.68
CA VAL A 187 14.43 0.06 -16.83
C VAL A 187 14.08 -0.25 -15.38
N VAL A 188 14.88 -1.09 -14.71
CA VAL A 188 14.62 -1.55 -13.34
C VAL A 188 15.57 -0.86 -12.36
N GLY A 189 14.99 -0.14 -11.39
CA GLY A 189 15.68 0.48 -10.28
C GLY A 189 15.90 -0.48 -9.12
N ASP A 190 17.04 -0.35 -8.46
CA ASP A 190 17.39 -1.05 -7.21
C ASP A 190 17.41 0.01 -6.11
N ASN A 191 16.46 -0.05 -5.17
CA ASN A 191 16.19 1.05 -4.22
C ASN A 191 16.01 2.43 -4.90
N GLU A 192 15.21 2.43 -5.98
CA GLU A 192 14.81 3.63 -6.71
C GLU A 192 13.31 3.55 -7.04
N PRO A 193 12.54 4.66 -6.98
CA PRO A 193 12.97 6.04 -6.68
C PRO A 193 13.01 6.37 -5.17
N TYR A 194 12.85 5.36 -4.31
CA TYR A 194 12.85 5.48 -2.85
C TYR A 194 13.76 4.40 -2.26
N ASP A 195 14.19 4.58 -1.02
CA ASP A 195 14.86 3.52 -0.28
C ASP A 195 13.81 2.58 0.35
N GLY A 196 14.09 1.29 0.39
CA GLY A 196 13.26 0.32 1.09
C GLY A 196 13.72 0.20 2.53
N ALA A 197 13.29 1.11 3.41
CA ALA A 197 13.57 1.08 4.85
C ALA A 197 12.30 0.79 5.66
#